data_AF-A0A2N3NJ50-F1
#
_entry.id   AF-A0A2N3NJ50-F1
#
_cell.length_a   1.000
_cell.length_b   1.000
_cell.length_c   1.000
_cell.angle_alpha   90.00
_cell.angle_beta   90.00
_cell.angle_gamma   90.00
#
_symmetry.space_group_name_H-M   'P 1'
#
loop_
_entity.id
_entity.type
_entity.pdbx_description
1 polymer ?
#
loop_
_entity_poly.entity_id
_entity_poly.type
_entity_poly.pdbx_seq_one_letter_code
_entity_poly.pdbx_strand_id
1 'polypeptide(L)'
;MAGLFVSFFIEYAAHQIADRFMPRKDATEGNAILSRQMINISVMEAGILFHSLLIGLTLVVTGDAFFITLSIVIIFHQAFEGIALGSCIAALGRPGGARLAVHNHSHHFPHDTPVMEGGLDDDQAELLASAVPLRKKLFLASGFALVTPAGMAIGICLLNRFNGNDPATIWAIGSLDAFSAGILVWVGIVEMWAGDWMLGGCMAHSSPLVSVLGLASLLSGMGLMSFLGKWA
;
A
#
# COMPACT_ATOMS: atom_id res chain seq x y z
N MET A 1 -9.74 -13.16 10.36
CA MET A 1 -8.56 -13.71 11.08
C MET A 1 -7.57 -14.41 10.16
N ALA A 2 -7.99 -15.36 9.30
CA ALA A 2 -7.06 -16.05 8.39
C ALA A 2 -6.22 -15.09 7.51
N GLY A 3 -6.82 -14.03 6.97
CA GLY A 3 -6.09 -13.01 6.19
C GLY A 3 -4.93 -12.35 6.93
N LEU A 4 -5.10 -12.01 8.21
CA LEU A 4 -4.05 -11.41 9.05
C LEU A 4 -2.84 -12.36 9.20
N PHE A 5 -3.10 -13.64 9.50
CA PHE A 5 -2.06 -14.64 9.66
C PHE A 5 -1.32 -14.92 8.35
N VAL A 6 -2.05 -14.95 7.23
CA VAL A 6 -1.46 -15.13 5.91
C VAL A 6 -0.59 -13.92 5.55
N SER A 7 -1.06 -12.69 5.74
CA SER A 7 -0.25 -11.50 5.51
C SER A 7 1.01 -11.47 6.36
N PHE A 8 0.90 -11.75 7.65
CA PHE A 8 2.06 -11.87 8.54
C PHE A 8 3.07 -12.90 8.04
N PHE A 9 2.60 -14.09 7.65
CA PHE A 9 3.49 -15.14 7.17
C PHE A 9 4.15 -14.78 5.83
N ILE A 10 3.41 -14.14 4.92
CA ILE A 10 3.94 -13.66 3.63
C ILE A 10 5.02 -12.62 3.87
N GLU A 11 4.77 -11.62 4.71
CA GLU A 11 5.74 -10.57 5.02
C GLU A 11 6.98 -11.14 5.73
N TYR A 12 6.77 -12.00 6.74
CA TYR A 12 7.85 -12.70 7.43
C TYR A 12 8.70 -13.55 6.48
N ALA A 13 8.06 -14.34 5.61
CA ALA A 13 8.76 -15.16 4.63
C ALA A 13 9.51 -14.29 3.61
N ALA A 14 8.91 -13.18 3.15
CA ALA A 14 9.53 -12.27 2.21
C ALA A 14 10.82 -11.67 2.78
N HIS A 15 10.80 -11.20 4.04
CA HIS A 15 12.00 -10.73 4.72
C HIS A 15 13.02 -11.85 4.95
N GLN A 16 12.55 -13.02 5.39
CA GLN A 16 13.42 -14.16 5.67
C GLN A 16 14.14 -14.69 4.42
N ILE A 17 13.46 -14.69 3.27
CA ILE A 17 14.01 -15.07 1.97
C ILE A 17 14.96 -13.98 1.48
N ALA A 18 14.57 -12.70 1.56
CA ALA A 18 15.44 -11.59 1.15
C ALA A 18 16.77 -11.60 1.91
N ASP A 19 16.75 -11.81 3.22
CA ASP A 19 17.96 -11.87 4.04
C ASP A 19 18.80 -13.14 3.77
N ARG A 20 18.20 -14.23 3.27
CA ARG A 20 18.93 -15.45 2.89
C ARG A 20 19.54 -15.39 1.49
N PHE A 21 18.85 -14.77 0.54
CA PHE A 21 19.25 -14.73 -0.87
C PHE A 21 20.08 -13.50 -1.24
N MET A 22 20.06 -12.44 -0.44
CA MET A 22 20.91 -11.26 -0.59
C MET A 22 21.97 -11.20 0.52
N PRO A 23 23.02 -12.07 0.49
CA PRO A 23 24.14 -11.92 1.40
C PRO A 23 24.82 -10.56 1.16
N ARG A 24 24.89 -9.75 2.22
CA ARG A 24 25.37 -8.34 2.34
C ARG A 24 26.78 -8.05 1.77
N LYS A 25 27.43 -8.99 1.08
CA LYS A 25 28.81 -8.86 0.62
C LYS A 25 29.01 -7.89 -0.55
N ASP A 26 27.98 -7.69 -1.39
CA ASP A 26 28.10 -6.90 -2.63
C ASP A 26 27.09 -5.73 -2.71
N ALA A 27 26.26 -5.55 -1.68
CA ALA A 27 25.24 -4.51 -1.66
C ALA A 27 25.79 -3.22 -1.03
N THR A 28 25.98 -2.17 -1.84
CA THR A 28 26.03 -0.79 -1.33
C THR A 28 24.81 -0.58 -0.44
N GLU A 29 24.97 0.07 0.73
CA GLU A 29 23.88 0.22 1.72
C GLU A 29 22.58 0.77 1.09
N GLY A 30 22.68 1.65 0.09
CA GLY A 30 21.55 2.15 -0.69
C GLY A 30 20.75 1.07 -1.44
N ASN A 31 21.40 0.07 -2.04
CA ASN A 31 20.72 -1.00 -2.77
C ASN A 31 19.93 -1.95 -1.85
N ALA A 32 20.42 -2.17 -0.63
CA ALA A 32 19.72 -2.95 0.39
C ALA A 32 18.46 -2.22 0.90
N ILE A 33 18.56 -0.89 1.08
CA ILE A 33 17.41 -0.04 1.46
C ILE A 33 16.35 -0.04 0.36
N LEU A 34 16.75 0.17 -0.89
CA LEU A 34 15.84 0.15 -2.04
C LEU A 34 15.14 -1.21 -2.19
N SER A 35 15.88 -2.31 -2.03
CA SER A 35 15.31 -3.67 -2.13
C SER A 35 14.26 -3.92 -1.04
N ARG A 36 14.51 -3.49 0.20
CA ARG A 36 13.54 -3.59 1.30
C ARG A 36 12.29 -2.74 1.05
N GLN A 37 12.46 -1.50 0.61
CA GLN A 37 11.33 -0.64 0.21
C GLN A 37 10.49 -1.26 -0.91
N MET A 38 11.14 -1.87 -1.91
CA MET A 38 10.45 -2.58 -2.98
C MET A 38 9.68 -3.79 -2.46
N ILE A 39 10.23 -4.56 -1.51
CA ILE A 39 9.55 -5.71 -0.91
C ILE A 39 8.30 -5.26 -0.15
N ASN A 40 8.41 -4.30 0.76
CA ASN A 40 7.27 -3.81 1.55
C ASN A 40 6.15 -3.27 0.65
N ILE A 41 6.50 -2.44 -0.34
CA ILE A 41 5.52 -1.91 -1.29
C ILE A 41 4.91 -3.00 -2.16
N SER A 42 5.69 -4.01 -2.56
CA SER A 42 5.15 -5.15 -3.33
C SER A 42 4.17 -5.99 -2.51
N VAL A 43 4.44 -6.20 -1.22
CA VAL A 43 3.53 -6.93 -0.31
C VAL A 43 2.23 -6.15 -0.10
N MET A 44 2.32 -4.85 0.20
CA MET A 44 1.16 -3.96 0.30
C MET A 44 0.34 -3.94 -1.00
N GLU A 45 1.00 -3.75 -2.14
CA GLU A 45 0.35 -3.71 -3.44
C GLU A 45 -0.35 -5.03 -3.75
N ALA A 46 0.28 -6.18 -3.50
CA ALA A 46 -0.34 -7.48 -3.70
C ALA A 46 -1.62 -7.66 -2.86
N GLY A 47 -1.62 -7.18 -1.60
CA GLY A 47 -2.80 -7.22 -0.74
C GLY A 47 -3.96 -6.36 -1.28
N ILE A 48 -3.65 -5.15 -1.73
CA ILE A 48 -4.64 -4.23 -2.32
C ILE A 48 -5.15 -4.79 -3.65
N LEU A 49 -4.29 -5.32 -4.52
CA LEU A 49 -4.68 -5.96 -5.78
C LEU A 49 -5.62 -7.14 -5.55
N PHE A 50 -5.33 -7.99 -4.57
CA PHE A 50 -6.20 -9.11 -4.21
C PHE A 50 -7.58 -8.62 -3.75
N HIS A 51 -7.64 -7.57 -2.94
CA HIS A 51 -8.90 -6.96 -2.53
C HIS A 51 -9.69 -6.38 -3.69
N SER A 52 -9.05 -5.57 -4.53
CA SER A 52 -9.67 -4.96 -5.71
C SER A 52 -10.15 -6.00 -6.73
N LEU A 53 -9.48 -7.15 -6.84
CA LEU A 53 -9.94 -8.28 -7.66
C LEU A 53 -11.26 -8.84 -7.14
N LEU A 54 -11.36 -9.05 -5.82
CA LEU A 54 -12.58 -9.57 -5.20
C LEU A 54 -13.72 -8.56 -5.30
N ILE A 55 -13.48 -7.28 -5.07
CA ILE A 55 -14.48 -6.21 -5.30
C ILE A 55 -15.06 -6.30 -6.72
N GLY A 56 -14.20 -6.41 -7.74
CA GLY A 56 -14.66 -6.51 -9.13
C GLY A 56 -15.51 -7.75 -9.38
N LEU A 57 -15.14 -8.89 -8.80
CA LEU A 57 -15.89 -10.14 -8.90
C LEU A 57 -17.25 -10.06 -8.18
N THR A 58 -17.27 -9.56 -6.94
CA THR A 58 -18.48 -9.51 -6.11
C THR A 58 -19.48 -8.47 -6.62
N LEU A 59 -19.01 -7.36 -7.21
CA LEU A 59 -19.86 -6.36 -7.85
C LEU A 59 -20.76 -6.99 -8.92
N VAL A 60 -20.19 -7.89 -9.74
CA VAL A 60 -20.93 -8.54 -10.82
C VAL A 60 -21.81 -9.68 -10.31
N VAL A 61 -21.33 -10.46 -9.34
CA VAL A 61 -22.06 -11.63 -8.84
C VAL A 61 -23.26 -11.25 -7.95
N THR A 62 -23.22 -10.08 -7.30
CA THR A 62 -24.28 -9.61 -6.37
C THR A 62 -25.58 -9.19 -7.07
N GLY A 63 -25.58 -9.05 -8.41
CA GLY A 63 -26.80 -8.97 -9.23
C GLY A 63 -27.30 -7.55 -9.56
N ASP A 64 -28.27 -7.50 -10.48
CA ASP A 64 -28.63 -6.31 -11.26
C ASP A 64 -29.26 -5.16 -10.46
N ALA A 65 -29.98 -5.46 -9.37
CA ALA A 65 -30.81 -4.47 -8.66
C ALA A 65 -30.00 -3.32 -8.03
N PHE A 66 -28.75 -3.59 -7.62
CA PHE A 66 -27.88 -2.60 -7.00
C PHE A 66 -26.63 -2.30 -7.84
N PHE A 67 -26.44 -2.99 -8.96
CA PHE A 67 -25.22 -2.90 -9.77
C PHE A 67 -24.80 -1.46 -10.08
N ILE A 68 -25.72 -0.58 -10.49
CA ILE A 68 -25.40 0.83 -10.80
C ILE A 68 -24.95 1.59 -9.55
N THR A 69 -25.68 1.43 -8.44
CA THR A 69 -25.35 2.10 -7.16
C THR A 69 -24.00 1.62 -6.64
N LEU A 70 -23.79 0.30 -6.59
CA LEU A 70 -22.54 -0.32 -6.17
C LEU A 70 -21.38 0.11 -7.08
N SER A 71 -21.60 0.17 -8.39
CA SER A 71 -20.58 0.62 -9.34
C SER A 71 -20.14 2.06 -9.07
N ILE A 72 -21.08 2.97 -8.81
CA ILE A 72 -20.75 4.37 -8.47
C ILE A 72 -19.93 4.40 -7.18
N VAL A 73 -20.36 3.68 -6.14
CA VAL A 73 -19.65 3.63 -4.85
C VAL A 73 -18.24 3.05 -5.02
N ILE A 74 -18.09 1.95 -5.75
CA ILE A 74 -16.81 1.30 -6.00
C ILE A 74 -15.89 2.18 -6.84
N ILE A 75 -16.39 2.99 -7.79
CA ILE A 75 -15.54 3.95 -8.51
C ILE A 75 -14.90 4.93 -7.53
N PHE A 76 -15.67 5.50 -6.59
CA PHE A 76 -15.13 6.39 -5.58
C PHE A 76 -14.15 5.65 -4.65
N HIS A 77 -14.51 4.46 -4.19
CA HIS A 77 -13.65 3.62 -3.35
C HIS A 77 -12.29 3.34 -4.02
N GLN A 78 -12.32 2.84 -5.25
CA GLN A 78 -11.14 2.52 -6.05
C GLN A 78 -10.31 3.77 -6.36
N ALA A 79 -10.94 4.95 -6.47
CA ALA A 79 -10.21 6.21 -6.63
C ALA A 79 -9.39 6.54 -5.37
N PHE A 80 -9.96 6.40 -4.18
CA PHE A 80 -9.22 6.66 -2.93
C PHE A 80 -8.11 5.63 -2.68
N GLU A 81 -8.39 4.34 -2.91
CA GLU A 81 -7.37 3.30 -2.82
C GLU A 81 -6.24 3.51 -3.86
N GLY A 82 -6.60 3.93 -5.08
CA GLY A 82 -5.64 4.22 -6.14
C GLY A 82 -4.77 5.45 -5.86
N ILE A 83 -5.32 6.49 -5.23
CA ILE A 83 -4.55 7.66 -4.78
C ILE A 83 -3.56 7.25 -3.68
N ALA A 84 -4.02 6.47 -2.70
CA ALA A 84 -3.18 5.99 -1.61
C ALA A 84 -2.01 5.14 -2.14
N LEU A 85 -2.30 4.09 -2.91
CA LEU A 85 -1.29 3.23 -3.53
C LEU A 85 -0.36 4.01 -4.47
N GLY A 86 -0.92 4.92 -5.28
CA GLY A 86 -0.16 5.78 -6.19
C GLY A 86 0.84 6.68 -5.47
N SER A 87 0.48 7.20 -4.30
CA SER A 87 1.40 7.98 -3.45
C SER A 87 2.56 7.13 -2.93
N CYS A 88 2.29 5.89 -2.53
CA CYS A 88 3.31 4.94 -2.08
C CYS A 88 4.26 4.54 -3.22
N ILE A 89 3.74 4.22 -4.41
CA ILE A 89 4.55 3.88 -5.60
C ILE A 89 5.38 5.09 -6.04
N ALA A 90 4.84 6.31 -5.97
CA ALA A 90 5.57 7.52 -6.31
C ALA A 90 6.77 7.75 -5.38
N ALA A 91 6.65 7.39 -4.11
CA ALA A 91 7.70 7.51 -3.09
C ALA A 91 8.88 6.54 -3.31
N LEU A 92 8.73 5.46 -4.11
CA LEU A 92 9.81 4.53 -4.44
C LEU A 92 11.04 5.27 -5.01
N GLY A 93 12.20 4.98 -4.42
CA GLY A 93 13.48 5.54 -4.85
C GLY A 93 13.77 6.95 -4.31
N ARG A 94 12.78 7.69 -3.78
CA ARG A 94 13.11 8.98 -3.17
C ARG A 94 13.79 8.75 -1.81
N PRO A 95 14.97 9.35 -1.59
CA PRO A 95 15.58 9.41 -0.26
C PRO A 95 14.62 10.00 0.78
N GLY A 96 13.65 10.81 0.33
CA GLY A 96 12.62 11.47 1.13
C GLY A 96 11.44 10.62 1.64
N GLY A 97 11.30 9.35 1.23
CA GLY A 97 10.39 8.42 1.93
C GLY A 97 10.85 8.11 3.36
N ALA A 98 12.15 8.35 3.62
CA ALA A 98 12.79 8.36 4.94
C ALA A 98 13.55 9.68 5.25
N ARG A 99 13.73 10.63 4.31
CA ARG A 99 14.40 11.95 4.45
C ARG A 99 13.49 13.18 4.25
N LEU A 100 12.22 13.14 4.63
CA LEU A 100 11.54 14.39 5.06
C LEU A 100 12.08 14.90 6.41
N ALA A 101 13.02 14.16 7.03
CA ALA A 101 13.66 14.45 8.31
C ALA A 101 14.98 15.25 8.25
N VAL A 102 15.38 15.84 7.12
CA VAL A 102 16.54 16.76 7.09
C VAL A 102 16.24 17.95 6.19
N HIS A 103 15.41 18.88 6.67
CA HIS A 103 15.67 20.29 6.40
C HIS A 103 16.28 20.88 7.67
N ASN A 104 17.60 20.74 7.78
CA ASN A 104 18.36 21.39 8.83
C ASN A 104 18.45 22.88 8.48
N HIS A 105 17.67 23.73 9.16
CA HIS A 105 17.94 25.16 9.16
C HIS A 105 19.20 25.38 10.02
N SER A 106 20.35 25.47 9.36
CA SER A 106 21.61 25.85 9.97
C SER A 106 21.55 27.31 10.44
N HIS A 107 21.25 27.53 11.71
CA HIS A 107 21.69 28.75 12.39
C HIS A 107 23.16 28.59 12.78
N HIS A 108 23.99 29.42 12.16
CA HIS A 108 25.43 29.56 12.34
C HIS A 108 25.84 29.84 13.80
N PHE A 109 26.63 28.95 14.40
CA PHE A 109 27.53 29.24 15.53
C PHE A 109 28.81 28.41 15.37
N PRO A 110 30.01 29.01 15.52
CA PRO A 110 31.27 28.30 15.32
C PRO A 110 31.67 27.56 16.61
N HIS A 111 31.89 26.24 16.52
CA HIS A 111 32.79 25.55 17.44
C HIS A 111 33.40 24.32 16.77
N ASP A 112 34.73 24.31 16.72
CA ASP A 112 35.54 23.26 16.09
C ASP A 112 35.38 21.91 16.80
N THR A 113 34.82 20.93 16.10
CA THR A 113 35.04 19.49 16.34
C THR A 113 35.02 18.76 15.00
N PRO A 114 35.96 17.84 14.70
CA PRO A 114 35.94 17.07 13.47
C PRO A 114 34.91 15.93 13.63
N VAL A 115 33.66 16.20 13.24
CA VAL A 115 32.63 15.18 13.12
C VAL A 115 32.79 14.52 11.76
N MET A 116 32.93 13.19 11.75
CA MET A 116 32.80 12.38 10.54
C MET A 116 31.33 12.44 10.08
N GLU A 117 31.00 13.45 9.26
CA GLU A 117 29.70 13.59 8.60
C GLU A 117 29.54 12.49 7.53
N GLY A 118 28.97 11.36 7.93
CA GLY A 118 28.39 10.37 7.02
C GLY A 118 26.97 10.77 6.62
N GLY A 119 26.80 11.97 6.06
CA GLY A 119 25.56 12.37 5.39
C GLY A 119 25.58 11.87 3.96
N LEU A 120 24.47 11.32 3.48
CA LEU A 120 24.30 11.01 2.06
C LEU A 120 24.32 12.33 1.27
N ASP A 121 25.42 12.62 0.57
CA ASP A 121 25.59 13.78 -0.31
C ASP A 121 24.34 13.97 -1.19
N ASP A 122 23.93 15.21 -1.44
CA ASP A 122 22.72 15.53 -2.22
C ASP A 122 22.74 14.89 -3.63
N ASP A 123 23.94 14.67 -4.19
CA ASP A 123 24.16 13.94 -5.44
C ASP A 123 23.83 12.43 -5.34
N GLN A 124 24.12 11.78 -4.19
CA GLN A 124 23.70 10.39 -3.94
C GLN A 124 22.19 10.29 -3.73
N ALA A 125 21.58 11.34 -3.17
CA ALA A 125 20.13 11.45 -2.99
C ALA A 125 19.40 11.52 -4.35
N GLU A 126 19.95 12.27 -5.30
CA GLU A 126 19.44 12.37 -6.68
C GLU A 126 19.68 11.09 -7.49
N LEU A 127 20.81 10.40 -7.26
CA LEU A 127 21.11 9.07 -7.83
C LEU A 127 20.17 7.96 -7.31
N LEU A 128 19.75 8.00 -6.05
CA LEU A 128 18.72 7.09 -5.53
C LEU A 128 17.33 7.42 -6.08
N ALA A 129 17.01 8.72 -6.27
CA ALA A 129 15.74 9.18 -6.84
C ALA A 129 15.55 8.77 -8.31
N SER A 130 16.65 8.64 -9.07
CA SER A 130 16.66 8.12 -10.44
C SER A 130 16.71 6.58 -10.52
N ALA A 131 16.84 5.87 -9.39
CA ALA A 131 17.14 4.43 -9.37
C ALA A 131 15.96 3.51 -9.74
N VAL A 132 14.71 3.95 -9.57
CA VAL A 132 13.54 3.14 -9.97
C VAL A 132 12.97 3.67 -11.28
N PRO A 133 13.17 2.97 -12.41
CA PRO A 133 12.71 3.44 -13.72
C PRO A 133 11.19 3.60 -13.74
N LEU A 134 10.71 4.65 -14.39
CA LEU A 134 9.27 4.95 -14.54
C LEU A 134 8.49 3.75 -15.07
N ARG A 135 9.10 2.93 -15.93
CA ARG A 135 8.49 1.70 -16.47
C ARG A 135 8.09 0.72 -15.36
N LYS A 136 8.87 0.60 -14.28
CA LYS A 136 8.52 -0.24 -13.12
C LYS A 136 7.35 0.37 -12.35
N LYS A 137 7.39 1.67 -12.04
CA LYS A 137 6.28 2.37 -11.36
C LYS A 137 4.98 2.27 -12.16
N LEU A 138 5.08 2.41 -13.47
CA LEU A 138 3.93 2.30 -14.38
C LEU A 138 3.40 0.87 -14.47
N PHE A 139 4.27 -0.14 -14.43
CA PHE A 139 3.85 -1.55 -14.39
C PHE A 139 3.03 -1.84 -13.13
N LEU A 140 3.50 -1.39 -11.96
CA LEU A 140 2.79 -1.51 -10.68
C LEU A 140 1.42 -0.80 -10.75
N ALA A 141 1.40 0.47 -11.16
CA ALA A 141 0.16 1.23 -11.32
C ALA A 141 -0.82 0.60 -12.33
N SER A 142 -0.30 0.00 -13.41
CA SER A 142 -1.12 -0.69 -14.42
C SER A 142 -1.76 -1.96 -13.85
N GLY A 143 -1.06 -2.67 -12.95
CA GLY A 143 -1.61 -3.81 -12.22
C GLY A 143 -2.90 -3.43 -11.50
N PHE A 144 -2.88 -2.32 -10.76
CA PHE A 144 -4.05 -1.82 -10.04
C PHE A 144 -5.18 -1.36 -10.98
N ALA A 145 -4.85 -0.68 -12.08
CA ALA A 145 -5.87 -0.23 -13.03
C ALA A 145 -6.61 -1.39 -13.72
N LEU A 146 -5.95 -2.52 -13.95
CA LEU A 146 -6.50 -3.66 -14.68
C LEU A 146 -7.14 -4.73 -13.79
N VAL A 147 -6.82 -4.76 -12.49
CA VAL A 147 -7.27 -5.83 -11.61
C VAL A 147 -8.79 -5.83 -11.38
N THR A 148 -9.41 -4.67 -11.23
CA THR A 148 -10.86 -4.57 -10.99
C THR A 148 -11.65 -4.96 -12.25
N PRO A 149 -11.33 -4.47 -13.47
CA PRO A 149 -11.93 -4.99 -14.69
C PRO A 149 -11.69 -6.50 -14.90
N ALA A 150 -10.53 -7.02 -14.51
CA ALA A 150 -10.26 -8.46 -14.56
C ALA A 150 -11.17 -9.23 -13.58
N GLY A 151 -11.35 -8.73 -12.35
CA GLY A 151 -12.29 -9.28 -11.38
C GLY A 151 -13.72 -9.31 -11.91
N MET A 152 -14.18 -8.23 -12.53
CA MET A 152 -15.49 -8.17 -13.18
C MET A 152 -15.60 -9.19 -14.31
N ALA A 153 -14.58 -9.31 -15.17
CA ALA A 153 -14.57 -10.28 -16.28
C ALA A 153 -14.65 -11.73 -15.76
N ILE A 154 -13.93 -12.05 -14.68
CA ILE A 154 -14.02 -13.34 -14.00
C ILE A 154 -15.44 -13.53 -13.45
N GLY A 155 -16.00 -12.53 -12.77
CA GLY A 155 -17.37 -12.54 -12.27
C GLY A 155 -18.39 -12.87 -13.37
N ILE A 156 -18.32 -12.16 -14.51
CA ILE A 156 -19.19 -12.39 -15.68
C ILE A 156 -19.05 -13.83 -16.21
N CYS A 157 -17.82 -14.34 -16.30
CA CYS A 157 -17.55 -15.71 -16.75
C CYS A 157 -18.20 -16.75 -15.81
N LEU A 158 -18.21 -16.46 -14.51
CA LEU A 158 -18.74 -17.33 -13.47
C LEU A 158 -20.26 -17.25 -13.28
N LEU A 159 -20.94 -16.20 -13.78
CA LEU A 159 -22.40 -16.03 -13.64
C LEU A 159 -23.23 -17.20 -14.16
N ASN A 160 -22.73 -17.94 -15.17
CA ASN A 160 -23.43 -19.13 -15.71
C ASN A 160 -23.31 -20.37 -14.80
N ARG A 161 -22.45 -20.34 -13.78
CA ARG A 161 -22.15 -21.45 -12.87
C ARG A 161 -22.47 -21.12 -11.42
N PHE A 162 -22.38 -19.85 -11.03
CA PHE A 162 -22.61 -19.37 -9.68
C PHE A 162 -23.79 -18.39 -9.70
N ASN A 163 -24.87 -18.79 -9.05
CA ASN A 163 -25.99 -17.90 -8.78
C ASN A 163 -25.69 -17.13 -7.50
N GLY A 164 -25.74 -15.79 -7.54
CA GLY A 164 -25.54 -14.93 -6.36
C GLY A 164 -26.57 -15.16 -5.24
N ASN A 165 -27.69 -15.81 -5.54
CA ASN A 165 -28.73 -16.18 -4.58
C ASN A 165 -28.59 -17.61 -4.03
N ASP A 166 -27.61 -18.39 -4.51
CA ASP A 166 -27.34 -19.73 -3.98
C ASP A 166 -26.55 -19.64 -2.68
N PRO A 167 -26.96 -20.33 -1.59
CA PRO A 167 -26.26 -20.28 -0.31
C PRO A 167 -24.77 -20.60 -0.44
N ALA A 168 -24.37 -21.56 -1.30
CA ALA A 168 -22.96 -21.91 -1.47
C ALA A 168 -22.14 -20.74 -2.04
N THR A 169 -22.68 -19.98 -2.99
CA THR A 169 -22.04 -18.76 -3.53
C THR A 169 -21.88 -17.70 -2.46
N ILE A 170 -22.91 -17.50 -1.63
CA ILE A 170 -22.88 -16.51 -0.53
C ILE A 170 -21.82 -16.88 0.50
N TRP A 171 -21.74 -18.16 0.91
CA TRP A 171 -20.70 -18.64 1.83
C TRP A 171 -19.29 -18.47 1.24
N ALA A 172 -19.12 -18.77 -0.05
CA ALA A 172 -17.83 -18.65 -0.73
C ALA A 172 -17.39 -17.18 -0.81
N ILE A 173 -18.25 -16.29 -1.31
CA ILE A 173 -17.96 -14.86 -1.44
C ILE A 173 -17.73 -14.23 -0.07
N GLY A 174 -18.61 -14.49 0.91
CA GLY A 174 -18.46 -13.96 2.27
C GLY A 174 -17.17 -14.42 2.95
N SER A 175 -16.72 -15.65 2.69
CA SER A 175 -15.44 -16.15 3.20
C SER A 175 -14.24 -15.48 2.52
N LEU A 176 -14.30 -15.27 1.20
CA LEU A 176 -13.26 -14.59 0.44
C LEU A 176 -13.15 -13.11 0.82
N ASP A 177 -14.26 -12.42 1.02
CA ASP A 177 -14.29 -11.02 1.47
C ASP A 177 -13.79 -10.89 2.91
N ALA A 178 -14.17 -11.77 3.83
CA ALA A 178 -13.66 -11.76 5.20
C ALA A 178 -12.15 -12.08 5.26
N PHE A 179 -11.66 -12.93 4.36
CA PHE A 179 -10.23 -13.20 4.20
C PHE A 179 -9.51 -11.95 3.66
N SER A 180 -10.05 -11.32 2.62
CA SER A 180 -9.54 -10.10 2.01
C SER A 180 -9.48 -8.93 3.00
N ALA A 181 -10.55 -8.70 3.76
CA ALA A 181 -10.59 -7.71 4.82
C ALA A 181 -9.50 -7.94 5.87
N GLY A 182 -9.21 -9.21 6.21
CA GLY A 182 -8.09 -9.55 7.09
C GLY A 182 -6.74 -9.16 6.50
N ILE A 183 -6.53 -9.32 5.19
CA ILE A 183 -5.31 -8.88 4.51
C ILE A 183 -5.20 -7.35 4.55
N LEU A 184 -6.28 -6.63 4.25
CA LEU A 184 -6.27 -5.16 4.27
C LEU A 184 -6.09 -4.57 5.66
N VAL A 185 -6.62 -5.20 6.71
CA VAL A 185 -6.35 -4.75 8.09
C VAL A 185 -4.85 -4.84 8.40
N TRP A 186 -4.18 -5.89 7.95
CA TRP A 186 -2.71 -5.99 8.07
C TRP A 186 -2.01 -4.86 7.30
N VAL A 187 -2.33 -4.70 6.02
CA VAL A 187 -1.72 -3.69 5.15
C VAL A 187 -1.96 -2.27 5.69
N GLY A 188 -3.18 -1.95 6.10
CA GLY A 188 -3.53 -0.63 6.61
C GLY A 188 -2.87 -0.32 7.96
N ILE A 189 -2.82 -1.28 8.89
CA ILE A 189 -2.29 -1.05 10.24
C ILE A 189 -0.77 -1.16 10.27
N VAL A 190 -0.20 -2.23 9.72
CA VAL A 190 1.23 -2.54 9.86
C VAL A 190 2.05 -1.78 8.81
N GLU A 191 1.70 -1.95 7.54
CA GLU A 191 2.50 -1.43 6.43
C GLU A 191 2.30 0.09 6.24
N MET A 192 1.05 0.57 6.33
CA MET A 192 0.74 1.98 6.10
C MET A 192 0.82 2.82 7.38
N TRP A 193 0.04 2.47 8.41
CA TRP A 193 -0.05 3.32 9.60
C TRP A 193 1.18 3.21 10.51
N ALA A 194 1.52 2.01 10.99
CA ALA A 194 2.68 1.80 11.86
C ALA A 194 3.99 2.11 11.13
N GLY A 195 4.08 1.76 9.84
CA GLY A 195 5.20 2.14 8.98
C GLY A 195 5.47 3.65 8.98
N ASP A 196 4.45 4.46 8.76
CA ASP A 196 4.61 5.91 8.62
C ASP A 196 4.76 6.65 9.97
N TRP A 197 4.15 6.13 11.04
CA TRP A 197 4.07 6.82 12.34
C TRP A 197 5.00 6.28 13.43
N MET A 198 5.25 4.97 13.44
CA MET A 198 5.94 4.30 14.56
C MET A 198 7.30 3.74 14.17
N LEU A 199 7.47 3.29 12.93
CA LEU A 199 8.66 2.56 12.47
C LEU A 199 9.66 3.47 11.72
N GLY A 200 9.65 4.77 12.05
CA GLY A 200 10.61 5.74 11.53
C GLY A 200 10.21 6.43 10.21
N GLY A 201 8.92 6.38 9.85
CA GLY A 201 8.38 7.11 8.70
C GLY A 201 8.31 8.64 8.88
N CYS A 202 7.73 9.32 7.90
CA CYS A 202 7.75 10.79 7.80
C CYS A 202 7.00 11.46 8.97
N MET A 203 6.01 10.77 9.54
CA MET A 203 5.21 11.30 10.64
C MET A 203 5.81 11.04 12.01
N ALA A 204 6.71 10.06 12.15
CA ALA A 204 7.35 9.71 13.43
C ALA A 204 8.16 10.87 14.05
N HIS A 205 8.75 11.73 13.21
CA HIS A 205 9.55 12.88 13.64
C HIS A 205 8.88 14.23 13.30
N SER A 206 7.62 14.20 12.90
CA SER A 206 6.89 15.40 12.47
C SER A 206 6.39 16.24 13.65
N SER A 207 6.06 17.52 13.39
CA SER A 207 5.50 18.39 14.42
C SER A 207 4.11 17.89 14.85
N PRO A 208 3.71 18.10 16.12
CA PRO A 208 2.44 17.57 16.63
C PRO A 208 1.22 18.09 15.84
N LEU A 209 1.31 19.28 15.25
CA LEU A 209 0.27 19.83 14.38
C LEU A 209 0.11 18.98 13.11
N VAL A 210 1.22 18.62 12.46
CA VAL A 210 1.20 17.79 11.24
C VAL A 210 0.67 16.38 11.56
N SER A 211 1.08 15.79 12.68
CA SER A 211 0.53 14.52 13.18
C SER A 211 -0.99 14.60 13.38
N VAL A 212 -1.49 15.63 14.06
CA VAL A 212 -2.94 15.80 14.29
C VAL A 212 -3.70 15.96 12.98
N LEU A 213 -3.17 16.74 12.02
CA LEU A 213 -3.77 16.88 10.70
C LEU A 213 -3.78 15.56 9.92
N GLY A 214 -2.71 14.76 10.02
CA GLY A 214 -2.64 13.43 9.42
C GLY A 214 -3.64 12.43 10.03
N LEU A 215 -3.82 12.44 11.36
CA LEU A 215 -4.84 11.62 12.00
C LEU A 215 -6.25 12.06 11.60
N ALA A 216 -6.48 13.38 11.55
CA ALA A 216 -7.77 13.93 11.15
C ALA A 216 -8.12 13.57 9.70
N SER A 217 -7.16 13.60 8.77
CA SER A 217 -7.39 13.19 7.39
C SER A 217 -7.63 11.68 7.27
N LEU A 218 -6.90 10.84 8.01
CA LEU A 218 -7.12 9.39 8.08
C LEU A 218 -8.53 9.06 8.57
N LEU A 219 -8.94 9.65 9.71
CA LEU A 219 -10.28 9.44 10.28
C LEU A 219 -11.39 9.97 9.38
N SER A 220 -11.16 11.12 8.73
CA SER A 220 -12.09 11.66 7.74
C SER A 220 -12.26 10.71 6.55
N GLY A 221 -11.17 10.17 6.02
CA GLY A 221 -11.20 9.17 4.94
C GLY A 221 -11.94 7.90 5.34
N MET A 222 -11.68 7.38 6.55
CA MET A 222 -12.40 6.22 7.10
C MET A 222 -13.90 6.49 7.27
N GLY A 223 -14.26 7.67 7.78
CA GLY A 223 -15.65 8.10 7.90
C GLY A 223 -16.35 8.24 6.55
N LEU A 224 -15.66 8.80 5.55
CA LEU A 224 -16.17 8.92 4.18
C LEU A 224 -16.40 7.54 3.55
N MET A 225 -15.43 6.62 3.66
CA MET A 225 -15.56 5.25 3.15
C MET A 225 -16.69 4.49 3.85
N SER A 226 -16.84 4.66 5.17
CA SER A 226 -17.95 4.08 5.93
C SER A 226 -19.32 4.64 5.49
N PHE A 227 -19.40 5.94 5.19
CA PHE A 227 -20.63 6.55 4.68
C PHE A 227 -21.01 6.03 3.30
N LEU A 228 -20.04 5.90 2.39
CA LEU A 228 -20.24 5.29 1.07
C LEU A 228 -20.71 3.83 1.21
N GLY A 229 -20.16 3.10 2.18
CA GLY A 229 -20.55 1.72 2.51
C GLY A 229 -22.00 1.57 2.95
N LYS A 230 -22.70 2.63 3.36
CA LYS A 230 -24.15 2.56 3.65
C LYS A 230 -24.99 2.31 2.38
N TRP A 231 -24.44 2.62 1.23
CA TRP A 231 -25.06 2.47 -0.08
C TRP A 231 -24.39 1.38 -0.93
N ALA A 232 -23.34 0.76 -0.38
CA ALA A 232 -22.74 -0.47 -0.88
C ALA A 232 -23.44 -1.69 -0.27
#